data_AF-A0A165YVM6-F1
#
_entry.id   AF-A0A165YVM6-F1
#
_cell.length_a   1.000
_cell.length_b   1.000
_cell.length_c   1.000
_cell.angle_alpha   90.00
_cell.angle_beta   90.00
_cell.angle_gamma   90.00
#
_symmetry.space_group_name_H-M   'P 1'
#
loop_
_entity.id
_entity.type
_entity.pdbx_description
1 polymer ?
#
loop_
_entity_poly.entity_id
_entity_poly.type
_entity_poly.pdbx_seq_one_letter_code
_entity_poly.pdbx_strand_id
1 'polypeptide(L)'
;MNTTYQSYYTLKNLGDNIDKTHEFYTLYYLFQIFKELNPHYFKKNRGSDRPRIYTADIMLPFVQWGHLNKIISCRELENWWTRNDDTCNFILDCKKPGKSSINEFINDYDYLIDEFDKFIVDFFSKNWFNGWKYNLS
;
A
#
# COMPACT_ATOMS: atom_id res chain seq x y z
N MET A 1 20.15 -34.88 -13.75
CA MET A 1 19.91 -33.48 -13.41
C MET A 1 18.41 -33.29 -13.33
N ASN A 2 17.84 -33.26 -12.12
CA ASN A 2 16.40 -33.05 -11.95
C ASN A 2 16.13 -31.54 -11.96
N THR A 3 15.61 -31.05 -13.08
CA THR A 3 15.08 -29.71 -13.20
C THR A 3 13.74 -29.68 -12.47
N THR A 4 13.75 -29.23 -11.21
CA THR A 4 12.53 -28.93 -10.47
C THR A 4 11.87 -27.74 -11.16
N TYR A 5 10.80 -27.98 -11.90
CA TYR A 5 9.91 -26.92 -12.37
C TYR A 5 9.31 -26.24 -11.15
N GLN A 6 9.74 -25.01 -10.84
CA GLN A 6 8.95 -24.11 -10.00
C GLN A 6 7.66 -23.84 -10.76
N SER A 7 6.55 -24.44 -10.30
CA SER A 7 5.22 -24.10 -10.79
C SER A 7 4.94 -22.66 -10.38
N TYR A 8 5.03 -21.73 -11.34
CA TYR A 8 4.48 -20.40 -11.16
C TYR A 8 2.96 -20.56 -11.07
N TYR A 9 2.43 -20.49 -9.85
CA TYR A 9 0.99 -20.36 -9.65
C TYR A 9 0.60 -19.01 -10.26
N THR A 10 0.13 -19.03 -11.50
CA THR A 10 -0.58 -17.89 -12.08
C THR A 10 -1.88 -17.77 -11.30
N LEU A 11 -1.92 -16.83 -10.34
CA LEU A 11 -3.15 -16.51 -9.63
C LEU A 11 -4.24 -16.17 -10.64
N LYS A 12 -5.31 -16.97 -10.65
CA LYS A 12 -6.42 -16.81 -11.60
C LYS A 12 -7.14 -15.48 -11.37
N ASN A 13 -7.09 -14.96 -10.13
CA ASN A 13 -7.41 -13.59 -9.73
C ASN A 13 -6.43 -13.14 -8.62
N LEU A 14 -5.88 -11.93 -8.73
CA LEU A 14 -5.06 -11.32 -7.68
C LEU A 14 -5.90 -11.04 -6.43
N GLY A 15 -5.42 -11.44 -5.25
CA GLY A 15 -6.06 -11.15 -3.96
C GLY A 15 -7.04 -12.18 -3.44
N ASP A 16 -7.43 -13.19 -4.25
CA ASP A 16 -8.35 -14.26 -3.82
C ASP A 16 -7.79 -15.10 -2.65
N ASN A 17 -6.47 -15.11 -2.47
CA ASN A 17 -5.79 -15.81 -1.37
C ASN A 17 -5.73 -15.00 -0.07
N ILE A 18 -6.09 -13.71 -0.10
CA ILE A 18 -6.03 -12.85 1.08
C ILE A 18 -7.38 -12.95 1.81
N ASP A 19 -7.34 -13.33 3.08
CA ASP A 19 -8.53 -13.35 3.94
C ASP A 19 -9.18 -11.95 3.95
N LYS A 20 -10.50 -11.85 3.76
CA LYS A 20 -11.21 -10.57 3.80
C LYS A 20 -11.16 -9.88 5.16
N THR A 21 -10.84 -10.62 6.22
CA THR A 21 -10.58 -10.11 7.57
C THR A 21 -9.14 -9.65 7.78
N HIS A 22 -8.27 -9.83 6.79
CA HIS A 22 -6.87 -9.42 6.85
C HIS A 22 -6.77 -7.91 7.05
N GLU A 23 -5.92 -7.49 7.98
CA GLU A 23 -5.77 -6.09 8.41
C GLU A 23 -5.42 -5.13 7.26
N PHE A 24 -4.73 -5.62 6.23
CA PHE A 24 -4.50 -4.88 4.99
C PHE A 24 -5.78 -4.33 4.36
N TYR A 25 -6.91 -5.04 4.40
CA TYR A 25 -8.15 -4.53 3.81
C TYR A 25 -8.69 -3.29 4.55
N THR A 26 -8.42 -3.17 5.85
CA THR A 26 -8.71 -1.95 6.60
C THR A 26 -7.86 -0.79 6.10
N LEU A 27 -6.54 -1.02 5.95
CA LEU A 27 -5.63 -0.03 5.38
C LEU A 27 -6.04 0.38 3.96
N TYR A 28 -6.37 -0.58 3.11
CA TYR A 28 -6.78 -0.35 1.73
C TYR A 28 -8.08 0.45 1.65
N TYR A 29 -9.05 0.14 2.52
CA TYR A 29 -10.29 0.90 2.62
C TYR A 29 -10.04 2.36 3.06
N LEU A 30 -9.19 2.57 4.07
CA LEU A 30 -8.78 3.91 4.49
C LEU A 30 -8.10 4.67 3.36
N PHE A 31 -7.24 4.00 2.58
CA PHE A 31 -6.63 4.59 1.39
C PHE A 31 -7.66 5.01 0.34
N GLN A 32 -8.68 4.19 0.07
CA GLN A 32 -9.75 4.57 -0.88
C GLN A 32 -10.49 5.82 -0.40
N ILE A 33 -10.89 5.87 0.88
CA ILE A 33 -11.54 7.07 1.46
C ILE A 33 -10.60 8.28 1.35
N PHE A 34 -9.34 8.14 1.75
CA PHE A 34 -8.37 9.22 1.70
C PHE A 34 -8.21 9.78 0.29
N LYS A 35 -8.14 8.90 -0.71
CA LYS A 35 -8.07 9.26 -2.13
C LYS A 35 -9.32 9.97 -2.63
N GLU A 36 -10.50 9.49 -2.24
CA GLU A 36 -11.78 10.12 -2.58
C GLU A 36 -11.92 11.53 -1.99
N LEU A 37 -11.46 11.71 -0.74
CA LEU A 37 -11.49 13.01 -0.06
C LEU A 37 -10.39 13.97 -0.57
N ASN A 38 -9.24 13.43 -0.99
CA ASN A 38 -8.07 14.22 -1.38
C ASN A 38 -7.58 13.90 -2.81
N PRO A 39 -8.45 13.97 -3.84
CA PRO A 39 -8.10 13.53 -5.19
C PRO A 39 -6.97 14.36 -5.80
N HIS A 40 -6.75 15.59 -5.31
CA HIS A 40 -5.70 16.49 -5.76
C HIS A 40 -4.29 15.96 -5.53
N TYR A 41 -4.06 15.14 -4.49
CA TYR A 41 -2.76 14.51 -4.25
C TYR A 41 -2.41 13.44 -5.29
N PHE A 42 -3.41 12.89 -5.97
CA PHE A 42 -3.28 11.79 -6.92
C PHE A 42 -3.44 12.23 -8.38
N LYS A 43 -3.71 13.51 -8.63
CA LYS A 43 -3.71 14.06 -9.98
C LYS A 43 -2.30 13.95 -10.56
N LYS A 44 -2.14 13.12 -11.60
CA LYS A 44 -0.92 13.08 -12.42
C LYS A 44 -0.57 14.51 -12.82
N ASN A 45 0.62 14.99 -12.45
CA ASN A 45 1.58 15.68 -13.33
C ASN A 45 2.65 16.43 -12.54
N ARG A 46 3.88 15.91 -12.56
CA ARG A 46 5.11 16.71 -12.43
C ARG A 46 6.14 16.22 -13.45
N GLY A 47 6.03 16.73 -14.68
CA GLY A 47 7.18 17.01 -15.55
C GLY A 47 7.95 15.86 -16.22
N SER A 48 7.52 14.61 -16.20
CA SER A 48 8.20 13.54 -16.96
C SER A 48 7.37 13.05 -18.14
N ASP A 49 7.88 13.21 -19.36
CA ASP A 49 7.31 12.64 -20.60
C ASP A 49 7.21 11.10 -20.56
N ARG A 50 7.82 10.46 -19.55
CA ARG A 50 7.77 9.01 -19.34
C ARG A 50 6.72 8.65 -18.30
N PRO A 51 5.83 7.68 -18.61
CA PRO A 51 4.94 7.12 -17.61
C PRO A 51 5.76 6.44 -16.49
N ARG A 52 5.55 6.86 -15.24
CA ARG A 52 6.08 6.12 -14.09
C ARG A 52 5.38 4.76 -14.02
N ILE A 53 6.16 3.69 -13.89
CA ILE A 53 5.66 2.31 -13.74
C ILE A 53 4.81 2.21 -12.47
N TYR A 54 5.22 2.93 -11.42
CA TYR A 54 4.55 2.98 -10.13
C TYR A 54 3.91 4.35 -9.92
N THR A 55 2.59 4.39 -9.75
CA THR A 55 1.84 5.59 -9.39
C THR A 55 1.75 5.72 -7.88
N ALA A 56 1.46 6.93 -7.39
CA ALA A 56 1.18 7.16 -5.97
C ALA A 56 0.03 6.28 -5.46
N ASP A 57 -0.95 5.98 -6.32
CA ASP A 57 -2.07 5.09 -6.02
C ASP A 57 -1.66 3.66 -5.67
N ILE A 58 -0.52 3.21 -6.19
CA ILE A 58 -0.01 1.85 -6.01
C ILE A 58 1.04 1.84 -4.88
N MET A 59 1.92 2.83 -4.85
CA MET A 59 3.04 2.87 -3.92
C MET A 59 2.65 3.27 -2.50
N LEU A 60 1.66 4.16 -2.33
CA LEU A 60 1.26 4.61 -0.99
C LEU A 60 0.71 3.46 -0.14
N PRO A 61 -0.24 2.61 -0.62
CA PRO A 61 -0.69 1.45 0.15
C PRO A 61 0.45 0.47 0.46
N PHE A 62 1.39 0.26 -0.47
CA PHE A 62 2.51 -0.65 -0.29
C PHE A 62 3.47 -0.18 0.81
N VAL A 63 3.89 1.08 0.74
CA VAL A 63 4.78 1.67 1.75
C VAL A 63 4.10 1.69 3.12
N GLN A 64 2.83 2.08 3.17
CA GLN A 64 2.10 2.12 4.43
C GLN A 64 1.91 0.73 5.05
N TRP A 65 1.63 -0.27 4.21
CA TRP A 65 1.55 -1.66 4.66
C TRP A 65 2.88 -2.13 5.26
N GLY A 66 4.01 -1.70 4.69
CA GLY A 66 5.33 -1.93 5.25
C GLY A 66 5.53 -1.26 6.60
N HIS A 67 5.17 0.01 6.74
CA HIS A 67 5.28 0.73 8.00
C HIS A 67 4.51 0.04 9.13
N LEU A 68 3.28 -0.42 8.87
CA LEU A 68 2.49 -1.21 9.85
C LEU A 68 3.19 -2.50 10.27
N ASN A 69 3.90 -3.15 9.34
CA ASN A 69 4.68 -4.36 9.59
C ASN A 69 6.11 -4.09 10.10
N LYS A 70 6.44 -2.83 10.44
CA LYS A 70 7.78 -2.38 10.88
C LYS A 70 8.87 -2.59 9.83
N ILE A 71 8.49 -2.61 8.56
CA ILE A 71 9.35 -2.72 7.38
C ILE A 71 9.48 -1.32 6.78
N ILE A 72 10.54 -0.61 7.21
CA ILE A 72 10.67 0.84 6.98
C ILE A 72 11.75 1.18 5.94
N SER A 73 12.76 0.32 5.75
CA SER A 73 13.81 0.62 4.78
C SER A 73 13.42 0.18 3.37
N CYS A 74 13.87 0.92 2.36
CA CYS A 74 13.64 0.58 0.95
C CYS A 74 14.11 -0.84 0.59
N ARG A 75 15.22 -1.29 1.22
CA ARG A 75 15.76 -2.64 1.00
C ARG A 75 14.89 -3.71 1.63
N GLU A 76 14.35 -3.47 2.82
CA GLU A 76 13.43 -4.41 3.45
C GLU A 76 12.11 -4.49 2.69
N LEU A 77 11.57 -3.37 2.21
CA LEU A 77 10.38 -3.33 1.35
C LEU A 77 10.57 -4.14 0.05
N GLU A 78 11.69 -3.94 -0.66
CA GLU A 78 12.02 -4.70 -1.87
C GLU A 78 12.16 -6.22 -1.60
N ASN A 79 12.83 -6.57 -0.49
CA ASN A 79 13.00 -7.96 -0.08
C ASN A 79 11.67 -8.59 0.35
N TRP A 80 10.80 -7.82 1.01
CA TRP A 80 9.52 -8.29 1.50
C TRP A 80 8.60 -8.68 0.35
N TRP A 81 8.54 -7.85 -0.71
CA TRP A 81 7.87 -8.25 -1.96
C TRP A 81 8.45 -9.56 -2.53
N THR A 82 9.78 -9.69 -2.52
CA THR A 82 10.48 -10.88 -3.07
C THR A 82 10.20 -12.16 -2.28
N ARG A 83 9.70 -12.06 -1.04
CA ARG A 83 9.29 -13.21 -0.22
C ARG A 83 7.91 -13.77 -0.60
N ASN A 84 7.32 -13.30 -1.69
CA ASN A 84 6.03 -13.75 -2.22
C ASN A 84 4.88 -13.58 -1.23
N ASP A 85 4.87 -12.44 -0.54
CA ASP A 85 3.75 -12.01 0.28
C ASP A 85 2.55 -11.70 -0.64
N ASP A 86 1.46 -12.45 -0.49
CA ASP A 86 0.26 -12.34 -1.32
C ASP A 86 -0.35 -10.93 -1.27
N THR A 87 -0.20 -10.21 -0.14
CA THR A 87 -0.64 -8.82 0.01
C THR A 87 0.21 -7.88 -0.82
N CYS A 88 1.53 -8.05 -0.79
CA CYS A 88 2.43 -7.26 -1.63
C CYS A 88 2.19 -7.51 -3.13
N ASN A 89 1.93 -8.76 -3.51
CA ASN A 89 1.56 -9.12 -4.88
C ASN A 89 0.24 -8.49 -5.31
N PHE A 90 -0.75 -8.46 -4.41
CA PHE A 90 -2.04 -7.81 -4.65
C PHE A 90 -1.92 -6.29 -4.83
N ILE A 91 -1.25 -5.59 -3.90
CA ILE A 91 -1.09 -4.14 -3.94
C ILE A 91 -0.38 -3.70 -5.21
N LEU A 92 0.71 -4.40 -5.55
CA LEU A 92 1.61 -4.01 -6.63
C LEU A 92 1.24 -4.65 -7.97
N ASP A 93 0.11 -5.36 -8.07
CA ASP A 93 -0.34 -6.01 -9.30
C ASP A 93 0.77 -6.88 -9.92
N CYS A 94 1.42 -7.69 -9.07
CA CYS A 94 2.60 -8.52 -9.39
C CYS A 94 3.81 -7.76 -9.99
N LYS A 95 3.85 -6.43 -9.92
CA LYS A 95 4.99 -5.63 -10.43
C LYS A 95 5.99 -5.39 -9.29
N LYS A 96 7.21 -5.93 -9.45
CA LYS A 96 8.29 -5.77 -8.47
C LYS A 96 8.83 -4.33 -8.45
N PRO A 97 8.65 -3.56 -7.37
CA PRO A 97 9.35 -2.29 -7.25
C PRO A 97 10.83 -2.56 -6.93
N GLY A 98 11.72 -1.93 -7.70
CA GLY A 98 13.14 -1.93 -7.35
C GLY A 98 13.40 -0.96 -6.19
N LYS A 99 14.48 -1.19 -5.42
CA LYS A 99 14.90 -0.28 -4.33
C LYS A 99 14.90 1.20 -4.75
N SER A 100 15.42 1.50 -5.94
CA SER A 100 15.49 2.88 -6.45
C SER A 100 14.11 3.49 -6.66
N SER A 101 13.14 2.73 -7.18
CA SER A 101 11.76 3.20 -7.37
C SER A 101 11.05 3.45 -6.03
N ILE A 102 11.31 2.61 -5.02
CA ILE A 102 10.79 2.83 -3.66
C ILE A 102 11.38 4.10 -3.07
N ASN A 103 12.70 4.28 -3.20
CA ASN A 103 13.39 5.46 -2.70
C ASN A 103 12.94 6.75 -3.41
N GLU A 104 12.80 6.72 -4.73
CA GLU A 104 12.24 7.84 -5.50
C GLU A 104 10.83 8.19 -5.02
N PHE A 105 9.97 7.19 -4.80
CA PHE A 105 8.63 7.43 -4.29
C PHE A 105 8.66 8.07 -2.89
N ILE A 106 9.39 7.48 -1.93
CA ILE A 106 9.45 8.01 -0.56
C ILE A 106 9.94 9.46 -0.54
N ASN A 107 10.97 9.79 -1.34
CA ASN A 107 11.50 11.16 -1.38
C ASN A 107 10.56 12.14 -2.11
N ASP A 108 9.94 11.74 -3.23
CA ASP A 108 9.06 12.61 -4.01
C ASP A 108 7.68 12.82 -3.35
N TYR A 109 7.25 11.85 -2.53
CA TYR A 109 5.90 11.75 -1.95
C TYR A 109 5.91 11.67 -0.42
N ASP A 110 6.97 12.10 0.25
CA ASP A 110 7.06 12.16 1.72
C ASP A 110 5.84 12.89 2.32
N TYR A 111 5.49 14.03 1.74
CA TYR A 111 4.29 14.79 2.12
C TYR A 111 3.00 13.96 2.04
N LEU A 112 2.89 13.05 1.07
CA LEU A 112 1.69 12.25 0.85
C LEU A 112 1.60 11.12 1.89
N ILE A 113 2.74 10.55 2.26
CA ILE A 113 2.85 9.57 3.34
C ILE A 113 2.41 10.23 4.65
N ASP A 114 2.97 11.40 4.98
CA ASP A 114 2.62 12.17 6.18
C ASP A 114 1.12 12.51 6.26
N GLU A 115 0.54 12.99 5.16
CA GLU A 115 -0.89 13.34 5.12
C GLU A 115 -1.78 12.11 5.27
N PHE A 116 -1.37 10.96 4.74
CA PHE A 116 -2.10 9.72 4.93
C PHE A 116 -1.98 9.19 6.36
N ASP A 117 -0.81 9.27 6.98
CA ASP A 117 -0.59 8.92 8.39
C ASP A 117 -1.48 9.78 9.32
N LYS A 118 -1.51 11.11 9.10
CA LYS A 118 -2.42 12.02 9.82
C LYS A 118 -3.86 11.62 9.61
N PHE A 119 -4.27 11.31 8.38
CA PHE A 119 -5.62 10.87 8.08
C PHE A 119 -6.00 9.60 8.84
N ILE A 120 -5.12 8.60 8.91
CA ILE A 120 -5.35 7.36 9.65
C ILE A 120 -5.59 7.67 11.13
N VAL A 121 -4.71 8.46 11.75
CA VAL A 121 -4.83 8.87 13.16
C VAL A 121 -6.13 9.63 13.42
N ASP A 122 -6.47 10.58 12.55
CA ASP A 122 -7.69 11.38 12.63
C ASP A 122 -8.95 10.51 12.48
N PHE A 123 -8.94 9.59 11.53
CA PHE A 123 -10.05 8.69 11.24
C PHE A 123 -10.34 7.82 12.47
N PHE A 124 -9.31 7.20 13.04
CA PHE A 124 -9.47 6.39 14.24
C PHE A 124 -9.85 7.22 15.44
N SER A 125 -9.27 8.40 15.63
CA SER A 125 -9.63 9.30 16.73
C SER A 125 -11.12 9.69 16.66
N LYS A 126 -11.59 10.20 15.52
CA LYS A 126 -12.98 10.66 15.36
C LYS A 126 -13.99 9.52 15.50
N ASN A 127 -13.69 8.33 14.95
CA ASN A 127 -14.60 7.19 15.01
C ASN A 127 -14.55 6.45 16.36
N TRP A 128 -13.41 6.41 17.04
CA TRP A 128 -13.30 5.86 18.40
C TRP A 128 -14.09 6.69 19.42
N PHE A 129 -14.03 8.02 19.32
CA PHE A 129 -14.83 8.91 20.18
C PHE A 129 -16.34 8.82 19.90
N ASN A 130 -16.75 8.60 18.65
CA ASN A 130 -18.16 8.41 18.31
C ASN A 130 -18.72 7.06 18.83
N GLY A 131 -17.92 6.00 18.87
CA GLY A 131 -18.31 4.71 19.46
C GLY A 131 -18.63 4.77 20.96
N TRP A 132 -18.03 5.72 21.69
CA TRP A 132 -18.37 5.98 23.11
C TRP A 132 -19.63 6.80 23.30
N LYS A 133 -19.97 7.69 22.35
CA LYS A 133 -21.20 8.51 22.42
C LYS A 133 -22.49 7.71 22.27
N TYR A 134 -22.44 6.54 21.63
CA TYR A 134 -23.61 5.67 21.41
C TYR A 134 -23.72 4.48 22.37
N ASN A 135 -22.84 4.36 23.37
CA ASN A 135 -22.90 3.31 24.40
C ASN A 135 -23.22 3.87 25.81
N LEU A 136 -23.70 5.11 25.90
CA LEU A 136 -24.11 5.76 27.15
C LEU A 136 -25.53 6.36 27.08
N SER A 137 -26.39 5.85 26.19
CA SER A 137 -27.83 6.14 26.19
C SER A 137 -28.63 4.92 26.64
#